data_AF-A0A162IVC9-F1
#
_entry.id   AF-A0A162IVC9-F1
#
_cell.length_a   1.000
_cell.length_b   1.000
_cell.length_c   1.000
_cell.angle_alpha   90.00
_cell.angle_beta   90.00
_cell.angle_gamma   90.00
#
_symmetry.space_group_name_H-M   'P 1'
#
loop_
_entity.id
_entity.type
_entity.pdbx_description
1 polymer ?
#
loop_
_entity_poly.entity_id
_entity_poly.type
_entity_poly.pdbx_seq_one_letter_code
_entity_poly.pdbx_strand_id
1 'polypeptide(L)'
;MPEYRLSVHSLTPPTLPTTPEGAHHTDIRSGLSEGAKGSSSVAATSPLRFTLSLPDATPKNPLHPATHLQLTYFYAGSGETFVPRPIAPADVVKTDADDESSTLYEVELGPADILRVKVNEGETPDAEVRLNAWRNEKLLGKFTVGVIKGLGLEGFKSFDLAKRRVENWKDQAAKKAAA
;
A
#
# COMPACT_ATOMS: atom_id res chain seq x y z
N MET A 1 24.07 17.60 -12.20
CA MET A 1 23.06 17.66 -11.12
C MET A 1 23.55 16.78 -10.00
N PRO A 2 23.40 17.13 -8.71
CA PRO A 2 23.68 16.18 -7.64
C PRO A 2 22.80 14.96 -7.86
N GLU A 3 23.43 13.80 -7.86
CA GLU A 3 22.78 12.52 -8.09
C GLU A 3 22.09 12.13 -6.79
N TYR A 4 20.75 12.19 -6.76
CA TYR A 4 20.00 11.78 -5.58
C TYR A 4 20.22 10.29 -5.34
N ARG A 5 20.85 9.94 -4.21
CA ARG A 5 21.12 8.55 -3.83
C ARG A 5 20.28 8.19 -2.62
N LEU A 6 19.57 7.07 -2.72
CA LEU A 6 18.82 6.46 -1.62
C LEU A 6 19.16 4.98 -1.62
N SER A 7 19.56 4.47 -0.46
CA SER A 7 19.76 3.03 -0.23
C SER A 7 18.83 2.57 0.87
N VAL A 8 18.17 1.42 0.69
CA VAL A 8 17.33 0.79 1.72
C VAL A 8 18.13 -0.33 2.37
N HIS A 9 18.24 -0.32 3.69
CA HIS A 9 19.05 -1.28 4.45
C HIS A 9 18.21 -2.37 5.09
N SER A 10 17.01 -2.04 5.55
CA SER A 10 16.07 -3.01 6.10
C SER A 10 14.64 -2.67 5.73
N LEU A 11 13.80 -3.71 5.66
CA LEU A 11 12.38 -3.62 5.47
C LEU A 11 11.70 -4.66 6.37
N THR A 12 10.80 -4.19 7.23
CA THR A 12 9.91 -5.03 8.02
C THR A 12 8.50 -4.86 7.46
N PRO A 13 7.98 -5.85 6.72
CA PRO A 13 6.64 -5.78 6.15
C PRO A 13 5.57 -5.88 7.26
N PRO A 14 4.42 -5.25 7.06
CA PRO A 14 3.31 -5.37 7.99
C PRO A 14 2.70 -6.78 7.94
N THR A 15 2.23 -7.28 9.08
CA THR A 15 1.68 -8.63 9.20
C THR A 15 0.18 -8.63 9.03
N LEU A 16 -0.35 -9.68 8.39
CA LEU A 16 -1.76 -9.99 8.44
C LEU A 16 -2.14 -10.39 9.88
N PRO A 17 -3.34 -10.06 10.35
CA PRO A 17 -3.82 -10.56 11.62
C PRO A 17 -3.90 -12.09 11.54
N THR A 18 -3.47 -12.73 12.61
CA THR A 18 -3.61 -14.16 12.79
C THR A 18 -5.10 -14.50 12.85
N THR A 19 -5.59 -15.17 11.81
CA THR A 19 -6.90 -15.81 11.85
C THR A 19 -6.84 -16.86 12.96
N PRO A 20 -7.66 -16.77 14.03
CA PRO A 20 -7.66 -17.80 15.07
C PRO A 20 -8.02 -19.15 14.44
N GLU A 21 -7.33 -20.20 14.87
CA GLU A 21 -7.55 -21.58 14.41
C GLU A 21 -9.04 -21.94 14.61
N GLY A 22 -9.78 -22.08 13.51
CA GLY A 22 -11.22 -22.37 13.53
C GLY A 22 -12.16 -21.25 13.07
N ALA A 23 -11.67 -20.07 12.69
CA ALA A 23 -12.54 -19.04 12.09
C ALA A 23 -12.93 -19.39 10.64
N HIS A 24 -14.21 -19.26 10.31
CA HIS A 24 -14.72 -19.56 8.98
C HIS A 24 -14.39 -18.44 7.98
N HIS A 25 -13.88 -18.80 6.80
CA HIS A 25 -13.55 -17.88 5.68
C HIS A 25 -14.67 -16.90 5.30
N THR A 26 -15.93 -17.18 5.66
CA THR A 26 -17.09 -16.34 5.34
C THR A 26 -17.21 -15.07 6.18
N ASP A 27 -16.47 -14.94 7.28
CA ASP A 27 -16.54 -13.78 8.18
C ASP A 27 -15.71 -12.58 7.69
N ILE A 28 -14.85 -12.79 6.69
CA ILE A 28 -14.01 -11.74 6.08
C ILE A 28 -14.79 -11.10 4.90
N ARG A 29 -15.88 -10.39 5.20
CA ARG A 29 -16.62 -9.64 4.16
C ARG A 29 -16.05 -8.24 3.98
N SER A 30 -15.52 -7.99 2.78
CA SER A 30 -14.89 -6.75 2.33
C SER A 30 -15.91 -5.63 2.06
N GLY A 31 -15.75 -4.52 2.79
CA GLY A 31 -16.45 -3.25 2.56
C GLY A 31 -15.48 -2.24 1.93
N LEU A 32 -15.69 -1.92 0.65
CA LEU A 32 -14.95 -0.86 -0.03
C LEU A 32 -15.97 0.09 -0.67
N SER A 33 -16.50 0.97 0.17
CA SER A 33 -17.11 2.24 -0.18
C SER A 33 -17.26 3.07 1.10
N GLU A 34 -16.81 4.32 1.05
CA GLU A 34 -17.05 5.34 2.07
C GLU A 34 -18.52 5.32 2.49
N GLY A 35 -18.79 5.11 3.78
CA GLY A 35 -20.14 5.25 4.36
C GLY A 35 -20.67 4.06 5.17
N ALA A 36 -20.07 2.87 5.12
CA ALA A 36 -20.56 1.73 5.89
C ALA A 36 -19.88 1.65 7.28
N LYS A 37 -20.52 2.21 8.30
CA LYS A 37 -20.28 1.82 9.70
C LYS A 37 -20.66 0.35 9.88
N GLY A 38 -19.69 -0.56 9.72
CA GLY A 38 -19.86 -1.97 10.06
C GLY A 38 -19.46 -2.93 8.93
N SER A 39 -18.18 -3.28 8.86
CA SER A 39 -17.66 -4.61 8.49
C SER A 39 -16.13 -4.54 8.46
N SER A 40 -15.50 -5.34 9.33
CA SER A 40 -14.07 -5.33 9.60
C SER A 40 -13.30 -5.85 8.38
N SER A 41 -12.81 -4.95 7.53
CA SER A 41 -11.66 -5.25 6.68
C SER A 41 -10.49 -5.56 7.59
N VAL A 42 -9.98 -6.77 7.49
CA VAL A 42 -8.98 -7.36 8.38
C VAL A 42 -7.64 -6.62 8.18
N ALA A 43 -7.45 -5.48 8.86
CA ALA A 43 -6.31 -4.56 8.67
C ALA A 43 -4.98 -5.19 9.08
N ALA A 44 -3.88 -4.71 8.51
CA ALA A 44 -2.56 -5.21 8.91
C ALA A 44 -2.28 -4.80 10.36
N THR A 45 -1.67 -5.68 11.15
CA THR A 45 -1.57 -5.50 12.60
C THR A 45 -0.28 -4.82 13.04
N SER A 46 0.79 -4.90 12.25
CA SER A 46 2.05 -4.23 12.51
C SER A 46 2.28 -3.05 11.55
N PRO A 47 3.03 -2.02 11.98
CA PRO A 47 3.44 -0.93 11.10
C PRO A 47 4.47 -1.41 10.06
N LEU A 48 4.50 -0.73 8.92
CA LEU A 48 5.54 -0.89 7.91
C LEU A 48 6.76 -0.09 8.35
N ARG A 49 7.92 -0.74 8.46
CA ARG A 49 9.17 -0.07 8.85
C ARG A 49 10.25 -0.30 7.82
N PHE A 50 11.04 0.72 7.53
CA PHE A 50 12.25 0.57 6.72
C PHE A 50 13.32 1.57 7.14
N THR A 51 14.57 1.16 7.00
CA THR A 51 15.74 2.02 7.23
C THR A 51 16.39 2.37 5.91
N LEU A 52 16.81 3.62 5.78
CA LEU A 52 17.38 4.18 4.56
C LEU A 52 18.62 5.02 4.84
N SER A 53 19.57 5.01 3.91
CA SER A 53 20.72 5.91 3.88
C SER A 53 20.53 6.96 2.80
N LEU A 54 20.70 8.21 3.22
CA LEU A 54 20.65 9.39 2.37
C LEU A 54 21.97 10.16 2.54
N PRO A 55 22.97 9.93 1.67
CA PRO A 55 24.30 10.52 1.82
C PRO A 55 24.29 12.05 1.70
N ASP A 56 23.32 12.61 0.98
CA ASP A 56 23.18 14.06 0.81
C ASP A 56 22.33 14.72 1.91
N ALA A 57 21.84 13.95 2.89
CA ALA A 57 21.01 14.48 3.96
C ALA A 57 21.76 15.50 4.82
N THR A 58 21.03 16.50 5.32
CA THR A 58 21.60 17.55 6.16
C THR A 58 20.90 17.59 7.51
N PRO A 59 21.54 18.10 8.58
CA PRO A 59 20.89 18.24 9.89
C PRO A 59 19.59 19.07 9.87
N LYS A 60 19.47 19.99 8.90
CA LYS A 60 18.27 20.83 8.72
C LYS A 60 17.21 20.19 7.83
N ASN A 61 17.60 19.27 6.96
CA ASN A 61 16.71 18.54 6.06
C ASN A 61 17.22 17.10 5.90
N PRO A 62 16.68 16.13 6.65
CA PRO A 62 17.05 14.73 6.57
C PRO A 62 16.73 14.07 5.21
N LEU A 63 15.91 14.71 4.36
CA LEU A 63 15.56 14.20 3.04
C LEU A 63 16.33 14.84 1.89
N HIS A 64 17.26 15.78 2.18
CA HIS A 64 17.96 16.51 1.14
C HIS A 64 18.63 15.58 0.11
N PRO A 65 18.60 15.91 -1.20
CA PRO A 65 17.93 17.06 -1.84
C PRO A 65 16.43 16.90 -2.15
N ALA A 66 15.79 15.81 -1.74
CA ALA A 66 14.33 15.68 -1.82
C ALA A 66 13.65 16.62 -0.81
N THR A 67 12.41 17.02 -1.13
CA THR A 67 11.51 17.72 -0.20
C THR A 67 10.58 16.76 0.52
N HIS A 68 10.25 15.64 -0.11
CA HIS A 68 9.43 14.58 0.47
C HIS A 68 9.69 13.26 -0.27
N LEU A 69 9.31 12.17 0.38
CA LEU A 69 9.21 10.85 -0.24
C LEU A 69 7.73 10.49 -0.39
N GLN A 70 7.42 9.67 -1.39
CA GLN A 70 6.06 9.24 -1.69
C GLN A 70 6.05 7.72 -1.79
N LEU A 71 5.37 7.06 -0.85
CA LEU A 71 5.22 5.60 -0.89
C LEU A 71 4.22 5.20 -1.96
N THR A 72 4.54 4.14 -2.69
CA THR A 72 3.69 3.59 -3.75
C THR A 72 3.69 2.07 -3.65
N TYR A 73 2.53 1.46 -3.82
CA TYR A 73 2.38 0.01 -3.93
C TYR A 73 2.16 -0.33 -5.40
N PHE A 74 3.00 -1.20 -5.94
CA PHE A 74 2.86 -1.74 -7.28
C PHE A 74 2.34 -3.18 -7.19
N TYR A 75 1.16 -3.38 -7.74
CA TYR A 75 0.51 -4.67 -7.81
C TYR A 75 0.59 -5.20 -9.23
N ALA A 76 1.04 -6.45 -9.37
CA ALA A 76 1.10 -7.11 -10.67
C ALA A 76 -0.31 -7.12 -11.30
N GLY A 77 -0.45 -6.53 -12.49
CA GLY A 77 -1.70 -6.50 -13.26
C GLY A 77 -2.66 -5.35 -12.94
N SER A 78 -2.57 -4.68 -11.79
CA SER A 78 -3.46 -3.54 -11.44
C SER A 78 -2.75 -2.18 -11.37
N GLY A 79 -1.42 -2.14 -11.41
CA GLY A 79 -0.64 -0.90 -11.55
C GLY A 79 -0.17 -0.29 -10.22
N GLU A 80 0.30 0.96 -10.31
CA GLU A 80 0.85 1.74 -9.18
C GLU A 80 -0.27 2.45 -8.40
N THR A 81 -0.32 2.28 -7.08
CA THR A 81 -1.22 2.99 -6.17
C THR A 81 -0.41 3.81 -5.18
N PHE A 82 -0.67 5.12 -5.11
CA PHE A 82 0.06 6.05 -4.25
C PHE A 82 -0.59 6.17 -2.88
N VAL A 83 0.23 6.15 -1.82
CA VAL A 83 -0.23 6.52 -0.47
C VAL A 83 -0.54 8.01 -0.43
N PRO A 84 -1.74 8.46 -0.03
CA PRO A 84 -2.11 9.87 -0.14
C PRO A 84 -1.24 10.81 0.70
N ARG A 85 -0.69 10.32 1.82
CA ARG A 85 0.20 11.07 2.69
C ARG A 85 1.67 10.93 2.24
N PRO A 86 2.34 12.01 1.84
CA PRO A 86 3.78 12.00 1.62
C PRO A 86 4.54 11.87 2.94
N ILE A 87 5.72 11.27 2.89
CA ILE A 87 6.69 11.20 3.99
C ILE A 87 7.50 12.50 3.96
N ALA A 88 7.27 13.34 4.96
CA ALA A 88 7.94 14.62 5.12
C ALA A 88 9.22 14.47 5.96
N PRO A 89 10.12 15.47 5.99
CA PRO A 89 11.33 15.42 6.81
C PRO A 89 11.07 15.17 8.31
N ALA A 90 9.89 15.53 8.81
CA ALA A 90 9.48 15.29 10.20
C ALA A 90 9.09 13.83 10.50
N ASP A 91 8.81 13.04 9.47
CA ASP A 91 8.43 11.63 9.61
C ASP A 91 9.65 10.70 9.66
N VAL A 92 10.85 11.26 9.59
CA VAL A 92 12.10 10.53 9.47
C VAL A 92 12.93 10.71 10.74
N VAL A 93 13.29 9.60 11.39
CA VAL A 93 14.07 9.62 12.62
C VAL A 93 15.50 9.22 12.32
N LYS A 94 16.48 10.06 12.68
CA LYS A 94 17.89 9.68 12.57
C LYS A 94 18.17 8.56 13.58
N THR A 95 18.74 7.48 13.11
CA THR A 95 19.21 6.38 13.97
C THR A 95 20.68 6.61 14.30
N ASP A 96 21.04 6.48 15.58
CA ASP A 96 22.42 6.53 16.05
C ASP A 96 23.08 5.19 15.73
N ALA A 97 23.51 5.02 14.48
CA ALA A 97 24.46 3.97 14.14
C ALA A 97 25.88 4.51 14.35
N ASP A 98 26.66 3.83 15.18
CA ASP A 98 28.04 4.15 15.58
C ASP A 98 29.05 4.19 14.41
N ASP A 99 28.64 3.88 13.17
CA ASP A 99 29.50 3.91 12.00
C ASP A 99 29.48 5.28 11.31
N GLU A 100 30.59 6.00 11.42
CA GLU A 100 30.84 7.37 10.93
C GLU A 100 30.57 7.63 9.43
N SER A 101 30.24 6.61 8.63
CA SER A 101 30.17 6.74 7.16
C SER A 101 28.77 6.91 6.56
N SER A 102 27.69 6.65 7.31
CA SER A 102 26.35 6.71 6.71
C SER A 102 25.29 7.13 7.72
N THR A 103 24.73 8.32 7.54
CA THR A 103 23.56 8.74 8.30
C THR A 103 22.39 7.85 7.92
N LEU A 104 21.96 7.01 8.87
CA LEU A 104 20.82 6.12 8.72
C LEU A 104 19.57 6.75 9.30
N TYR A 105 18.48 6.58 8.56
CA TYR A 105 17.18 7.13 8.86
C TYR A 105 16.15 6.01 8.92
N GLU A 106 15.31 6.03 9.94
CA GLU A 106 14.17 5.13 10.07
C GLU A 106 12.88 5.86 9.69
N VAL A 107 12.02 5.14 8.97
CA VAL A 107 10.66 5.56 8.66
C VAL A 107 9.71 4.47 9.12
N GLU A 108 8.71 4.87 9.91
CA GLU A 108 7.61 4.02 10.36
C GLU A 108 6.30 4.54 9.82
N LEU A 109 5.53 3.67 9.17
CA LEU A 109 4.20 3.96 8.65
C LEU A 109 3.16 3.09 9.37
N GLY A 110 2.09 3.74 9.81
CA GLY A 110 1.05 3.07 10.57
C GLY A 110 0.23 2.09 9.72
N PRO A 111 -0.54 1.19 10.36
CA PRO A 111 -1.49 0.29 9.71
C PRO A 111 -2.42 0.93 8.68
N ALA A 112 -2.78 2.20 8.88
CA ALA A 112 -3.71 2.94 8.03
C ALA A 112 -3.11 3.38 6.67
N ASP A 113 -1.77 3.47 6.58
CA ASP A 113 -1.07 3.90 5.36
C ASP A 113 -0.74 2.71 4.43
N ILE A 114 -1.15 1.50 4.82
CA ILE A 114 -0.97 0.26 4.07
C ILE A 114 -2.18 0.06 3.16
N LEU A 115 -2.02 0.47 1.90
CA LEU A 115 -3.06 0.36 0.89
C LEU A 115 -3.21 -1.08 0.43
N ARG A 116 -4.43 -1.61 0.46
CA ARG A 116 -4.77 -2.94 -0.06
C ARG A 116 -5.68 -2.84 -1.28
N VAL A 117 -5.50 -3.75 -2.24
CA VAL A 117 -6.32 -3.83 -3.46
C VAL A 117 -7.32 -4.96 -3.39
N LYS A 118 -8.48 -4.77 -4.04
CA LYS A 118 -9.48 -5.83 -4.25
C LYS A 118 -8.96 -6.85 -5.24
N VAL A 119 -9.06 -8.12 -4.90
CA VAL A 119 -8.57 -9.24 -5.70
C VAL A 119 -9.62 -10.36 -5.77
N ASN A 120 -9.48 -11.26 -6.74
CA ASN A 120 -10.42 -12.37 -6.89
C ASN A 120 -10.35 -13.30 -5.67
N GLU A 121 -11.42 -14.08 -5.47
CA GLU A 121 -11.50 -15.08 -4.39
C GLU A 121 -10.34 -16.08 -4.49
N GLY A 122 -9.55 -16.22 -3.42
CA GLY A 122 -8.36 -17.10 -3.37
C GLY A 122 -7.05 -16.48 -3.86
N GLU A 123 -7.07 -15.22 -4.33
CA GLU A 123 -5.85 -14.51 -4.71
C GLU A 123 -5.39 -13.58 -3.58
N THR A 124 -4.09 -13.59 -3.29
CA THR A 124 -3.48 -12.66 -2.34
C THR A 124 -2.18 -12.14 -2.98
N PRO A 125 -2.28 -11.21 -3.95
CA PRO A 125 -1.12 -10.78 -4.71
C PRO A 125 -0.11 -10.08 -3.82
N ASP A 126 1.15 -10.29 -4.19
CA ASP A 126 2.27 -9.57 -3.63
C ASP A 126 2.24 -8.12 -4.12
N ALA A 127 2.59 -7.20 -3.23
CA ALA A 127 2.71 -5.78 -3.51
C ALA A 127 4.18 -5.37 -3.44
N GLU A 128 4.75 -4.87 -4.54
CA GLU A 128 6.07 -4.25 -4.52
C GLU A 128 5.94 -2.84 -3.94
N VAL A 129 6.63 -2.59 -2.84
CA VAL A 129 6.68 -1.28 -2.18
C VAL A 129 7.79 -0.46 -2.82
N ARG A 130 7.43 0.72 -3.31
CA ARG A 130 8.33 1.69 -3.93
C ARG A 130 8.32 3.00 -3.17
N LEU A 131 9.49 3.62 -3.10
CA LEU A 131 9.73 4.96 -2.59
C LEU A 131 10.09 5.86 -3.76
N ASN A 132 9.26 6.87 -3.99
CA ASN A 132 9.54 7.89 -4.99
C ASN A 132 10.04 9.15 -4.28
N ALA A 133 11.21 9.65 -4.66
CA ALA A 133 11.78 10.86 -4.10
C ALA A 133 11.43 12.07 -4.96
N TRP A 134 10.94 13.15 -4.35
CA TRP A 134 10.45 14.31 -5.07
C TRP A 134 11.09 15.60 -4.58
N ARG A 135 11.26 16.57 -5.48
CA ARG A 135 11.66 17.95 -5.17
C ARG A 135 10.78 18.93 -5.92
N ASN A 136 9.92 19.66 -5.22
CA ASN A 136 9.02 20.67 -5.79
C ASN A 136 8.34 20.16 -7.08
N GLU A 137 7.69 19.00 -7.01
CA GLU A 137 7.01 18.30 -8.13
C GLU A 137 7.90 17.58 -9.15
N LYS A 138 9.23 17.72 -9.08
CA LYS A 138 10.14 16.94 -9.91
C LYS A 138 10.49 15.61 -9.25
N LEU A 139 10.22 14.51 -9.94
CA LEU A 139 10.69 13.18 -9.54
C LEU A 139 12.21 13.12 -9.65
N LEU A 140 12.88 12.81 -8.54
CA LEU A 140 14.33 12.63 -8.45
C LEU A 140 14.73 11.17 -8.70
N GLY A 141 13.92 10.21 -8.24
CA GLY A 141 14.18 8.79 -8.39
C GLY A 141 13.06 7.91 -7.84
N LYS A 142 13.06 6.65 -8.27
CA LYS A 142 12.18 5.59 -7.78
C LYS A 142 13.04 4.46 -7.22
N PHE A 143 12.71 3.97 -6.05
CA PHE A 143 13.49 2.97 -5.32
C PHE A 143 12.58 1.86 -4.82
N THR A 144 12.91 0.60 -5.13
CA THR A 144 12.18 -0.54 -4.58
C THR A 144 12.63 -0.76 -3.14
N VAL A 145 11.68 -0.67 -2.21
CA VAL A 145 11.90 -0.88 -0.77
C VAL A 145 11.85 -2.37 -0.45
N GLY A 146 10.92 -3.08 -1.10
CA GLY A 146 10.82 -4.54 -1.07
C GLY A 146 9.41 -5.00 -1.43
N VAL A 147 9.05 -6.21 -1.02
CA VAL A 147 7.79 -6.85 -1.43
C VAL A 147 7.03 -7.30 -0.20
N ILE A 148 5.76 -6.91 -0.10
CA ILE A 148 4.86 -7.41 0.94
C ILE A 148 3.95 -8.45 0.33
N LYS A 149 3.94 -9.64 0.93
CA LYS A 149 3.15 -10.76 0.46
C LYS A 149 1.73 -10.70 0.97
N GLY A 150 0.80 -11.14 0.13
CA GLY A 150 -0.58 -11.39 0.53
C GLY A 150 -1.37 -10.16 0.95
N LEU A 151 -1.12 -9.01 0.31
CA LEU A 151 -1.75 -7.73 0.68
C LEU A 151 -3.10 -7.47 -0.01
N GLY A 152 -3.67 -8.51 -0.64
CA GLY A 152 -5.00 -8.46 -1.25
C GLY A 152 -6.14 -8.49 -0.25
N LEU A 153 -7.25 -7.82 -0.58
CA LEU A 153 -8.54 -7.95 0.09
C LEU A 153 -9.47 -8.83 -0.75
N GLU A 154 -9.94 -9.94 -0.19
CA GLU A 154 -10.95 -10.82 -0.80
C GLU A 154 -12.21 -10.00 -1.15
N GLY A 155 -12.52 -9.86 -2.43
CA GLY A 155 -13.51 -8.88 -2.88
C GLY A 155 -14.43 -9.38 -3.99
N PHE A 156 -15.41 -10.21 -3.62
CA PHE A 156 -16.60 -10.62 -4.39
C PHE A 156 -16.41 -11.48 -5.65
N LYS A 157 -17.27 -12.50 -5.77
CA LYS A 157 -17.47 -13.30 -6.98
C LYS A 157 -17.86 -12.39 -8.16
N SER A 158 -16.92 -12.16 -9.07
CA SER A 158 -17.15 -11.52 -10.38
C SER A 158 -18.26 -12.22 -11.19
N PHE A 159 -18.57 -13.48 -10.89
CA PHE A 159 -19.64 -14.26 -11.50
C PHE A 159 -21.06 -13.69 -11.27
N ASP A 160 -21.31 -12.97 -10.16
CA ASP A 160 -22.67 -12.52 -9.84
C ASP A 160 -23.08 -11.24 -10.59
N LEU A 161 -22.12 -10.38 -10.97
CA LEU A 161 -22.43 -9.14 -11.70
C LEU A 161 -22.85 -9.41 -13.15
N ALA A 162 -22.18 -10.33 -13.83
CA ALA A 162 -22.55 -10.74 -15.19
C ALA A 162 -23.91 -11.44 -15.19
N LYS A 163 -24.14 -12.33 -14.21
CA LYS A 163 -25.40 -13.06 -14.08
C LYS A 163 -26.58 -12.13 -13.74
N ARG A 164 -26.40 -11.18 -12.80
CA ARG A 164 -27.40 -10.13 -12.50
C ARG A 164 -27.68 -9.23 -13.69
N ARG A 165 -26.68 -8.90 -14.51
CA ARG A 165 -26.90 -8.08 -15.72
C ARG A 165 -27.75 -8.83 -16.74
N VAL A 166 -27.48 -10.12 -16.93
CA VAL A 166 -28.26 -10.99 -17.81
C VAL A 166 -29.68 -11.19 -17.29
N GLU A 167 -29.86 -11.40 -15.98
CA GLU A 167 -31.19 -11.51 -15.36
C GLU A 167 -31.98 -10.20 -15.45
N ASN A 168 -31.38 -9.06 -15.13
CA ASN A 168 -32.04 -7.75 -15.29
C ASN A 168 -32.40 -7.45 -16.75
N TRP A 169 -31.56 -7.85 -17.72
CA TRP A 169 -31.89 -7.72 -19.14
C TRP A 169 -33.06 -8.61 -19.55
N LYS A 170 -33.10 -9.86 -19.07
CA LYS A 170 -34.21 -10.78 -19.32
C LYS A 170 -35.52 -10.27 -18.71
N ASP A 171 -35.48 -9.75 -17.48
CA ASP A 171 -36.66 -9.19 -16.81
C ASP A 171 -37.17 -7.91 -17.49
N GLN A 172 -36.27 -7.04 -17.97
CA GLN A 172 -36.66 -5.87 -18.75
C GLN A 172 -37.23 -6.24 -20.12
N ALA A 173 -36.69 -7.25 -20.78
CA ALA A 173 -37.22 -7.76 -22.05
C ALA A 173 -38.62 -8.38 -21.84
N ALA A 174 -38.81 -9.17 -20.79
CA ALA A 174 -40.11 -9.77 -20.45
C ALA A 174 -41.18 -8.71 -20.13
N LYS A 175 -40.82 -7.66 -19.37
CA LYS A 175 -41.73 -6.55 -19.06
C LYS A 175 -42.10 -5.72 -20.29
N LYS A 176 -41.19 -5.55 -21.26
CA LYS A 176 -41.49 -4.88 -22.54
C LYS A 176 -42.35 -5.72 -23.49
N ALA A 177 -42.28 -7.05 -23.39
CA ALA A 177 -43.11 -7.94 -24.20
C ALA A 177 -44.55 -8.09 -23.65
N ALA A 178 -44.77 -7.72 -22.39
CA ALA A 178 -46.05 -7.82 -21.70
C ALA A 178 -46.82 -6.47 -21.62
N ALA A 179 -46.27 -5.39 -22.16
CA ALA A 179 -46.87 -4.06 -22.26
C ALA A 179 -47.20 -3.74 -23.73
#